data_AF-A0A417YGS1-F1
#
_entry.id   AF-A0A417YGS1-F1
#
_cell.length_a   1.000
_cell.length_b   1.000
_cell.length_c   1.000
_cell.angle_alpha   90.00
_cell.angle_beta   90.00
_cell.angle_gamma   90.00
#
_symmetry.space_group_name_H-M   'P 1'
#
loop_
_entity.id
_entity.type
_entity.pdbx_description
1 polymer ?
#
loop_
_entity_poly.entity_id
_entity_poly.type
_entity_poly.pdbx_seq_one_letter_code
_entity_poly.pdbx_strand_id
1 'polypeptide(L)'
;MREIEEMEQEIKDKWFNNHEAKITEYDGITILDWREPGTSIYSVRYIFCGSRLYVSGDIGDAIFNLTWIATPQSFNNIDLGYLLGKLSCHSRERWYFDERKAKNDLKDWYEENTYDAEDKSLKEAKEIYKFLKGTIESVCTPKELERELFNYYMDNSFYYFDGEDFSILSEFGKKLPMCFVAYLLGIKLANEQLKVTA
;
A
#
# COMPACT_ATOMS: atom_id res chain seq x y z
N MET A 1 -7.73 -5.51 6.31
CA MET A 1 -7.24 -6.77 6.89
C MET A 1 -7.43 -7.93 5.93
N ARG A 2 -8.68 -8.34 5.60
CA ARG A 2 -8.93 -9.50 4.71
C ARG A 2 -8.24 -9.42 3.33
N GLU A 3 -8.22 -8.24 2.69
CA GLU A 3 -7.56 -8.08 1.38
C GLU A 3 -6.04 -8.27 1.44
N ILE A 4 -5.37 -7.78 2.50
CA ILE A 4 -3.91 -7.97 2.64
C ILE A 4 -3.59 -9.44 2.91
N GLU A 5 -4.39 -10.12 3.74
CA GLU A 5 -4.24 -11.56 4.00
C GLU A 5 -4.41 -12.40 2.72
N GLU A 6 -5.38 -12.05 1.87
CA GLU A 6 -5.57 -12.69 0.55
C GLU A 6 -4.36 -12.45 -0.37
N MET A 7 -3.82 -11.22 -0.40
CA MET A 7 -2.60 -10.92 -1.15
C MET A 7 -1.39 -11.69 -0.63
N GLU A 8 -1.20 -11.75 0.68
CA GLU A 8 -0.09 -12.48 1.30
C GLU A 8 -0.13 -13.97 0.96
N GLN A 9 -1.32 -14.58 1.01
CA GLN A 9 -1.51 -15.98 0.65
C GLN A 9 -1.19 -16.21 -0.84
N GLU A 10 -1.67 -15.35 -1.73
CA GLU A 10 -1.37 -15.47 -3.16
C GLU A 10 0.13 -15.29 -3.46
N ILE A 11 0.79 -14.32 -2.85
CA ILE A 11 2.24 -14.11 -3.00
C ILE A 11 3.00 -15.36 -2.51
N LYS A 12 2.62 -15.90 -1.35
CA LYS A 12 3.26 -17.09 -0.79
C LYS A 12 3.12 -18.29 -1.71
N ASP A 13 1.91 -18.54 -2.22
CA ASP A 13 1.61 -19.75 -2.98
C ASP A 13 2.04 -19.69 -4.45
N LYS A 14 2.02 -18.49 -5.05
CA LYS A 14 2.26 -18.32 -6.49
C LYS A 14 3.53 -17.58 -6.83
N TRP A 15 4.03 -16.71 -5.96
CA TRP A 15 5.21 -15.90 -6.25
C TRP A 15 6.47 -16.44 -5.61
N PHE A 16 6.39 -16.89 -4.36
CA PHE A 16 7.55 -17.23 -3.53
C PHE A 16 7.62 -18.72 -3.15
N ASN A 17 6.74 -19.56 -3.67
CA ASN A 17 6.64 -20.98 -3.33
C ASN A 17 7.93 -21.78 -3.55
N ASN A 18 8.73 -21.40 -4.55
CA ASN A 18 10.00 -22.04 -4.90
C ASN A 18 11.23 -21.18 -4.59
N HIS A 19 11.06 -20.08 -3.85
CA HIS A 19 12.17 -19.16 -3.58
C HIS A 19 13.09 -19.70 -2.48
N GLU A 20 14.38 -19.47 -2.67
CA GLU A 20 15.43 -19.78 -1.72
C GLU A 20 16.10 -18.49 -1.24
N ALA A 21 16.36 -18.44 0.07
CA ALA A 21 17.03 -17.35 0.76
C ALA A 21 18.54 -17.58 0.76
N LYS A 22 19.29 -16.57 0.34
CA LYS A 22 20.75 -16.55 0.45
C LYS A 22 21.21 -15.25 1.10
N ILE A 23 21.93 -15.38 2.22
CA ILE A 23 22.57 -14.25 2.90
C ILE A 23 24.03 -14.11 2.45
N THR A 24 24.46 -12.87 2.24
CA THR A 24 25.86 -12.48 2.12
C THR A 24 26.14 -11.29 3.03
N GLU A 25 27.18 -11.36 3.84
CA GLU A 25 27.51 -10.34 4.83
C GLU A 25 28.84 -9.66 4.51
N TYR A 26 28.87 -8.35 4.73
CA TYR A 26 30.05 -7.48 4.69
C TYR A 26 30.05 -6.59 5.93
N ASP A 27 31.13 -5.85 6.16
CA ASP A 27 31.18 -4.90 7.27
C ASP A 27 30.07 -3.85 7.17
N GLY A 28 29.14 -3.87 8.12
CA GLY A 28 27.98 -2.98 8.18
C GLY A 28 26.89 -3.18 7.12
N ILE A 29 26.97 -4.23 6.28
CA ILE A 29 26.01 -4.48 5.19
C ILE A 29 25.61 -5.95 5.18
N THR A 30 24.29 -6.21 5.17
CA THR A 30 23.74 -7.55 4.92
C THR A 30 22.96 -7.53 3.61
N ILE A 31 23.20 -8.51 2.74
CA ILE A 31 22.43 -8.73 1.51
C ILE A 31 21.65 -10.02 1.65
N LEU A 32 20.35 -9.98 1.36
CA LEU A 32 19.48 -11.14 1.27
C LEU A 32 18.94 -11.22 -0.15
N ASP A 33 19.31 -12.30 -0.85
CA ASP A 33 18.68 -12.68 -2.11
C ASP A 33 17.53 -13.65 -1.82
N TRP A 34 16.34 -13.32 -2.31
CA TRP A 34 15.13 -14.14 -2.23
C TRP A 34 14.62 -14.40 -3.64
N ARG A 35 14.91 -15.60 -4.16
CA ARG A 35 14.59 -15.95 -5.56
C ARG A 35 14.51 -17.45 -5.77
N GLU A 36 13.76 -17.86 -6.78
CA GLU A 36 13.84 -19.23 -7.30
C GLU A 36 15.19 -19.44 -8.03
N PRO A 37 15.91 -20.54 -7.75
CA PRO A 37 17.15 -20.86 -8.44
C PRO A 37 16.97 -20.97 -9.95
N GLY A 38 17.84 -20.30 -10.71
CA GLY A 38 17.81 -20.36 -12.18
C GLY A 38 16.76 -19.46 -12.85
N THR A 39 15.89 -18.77 -12.11
CA THR A 39 14.90 -17.84 -12.66
C THR A 39 15.05 -16.43 -12.04
N SER A 40 14.50 -15.42 -12.70
CA SER A 40 14.37 -14.06 -12.15
C SER A 40 12.94 -13.74 -11.72
N ILE A 41 12.01 -14.68 -11.89
CA ILE A 41 10.58 -14.47 -11.69
C ILE A 41 10.34 -14.14 -10.21
N TYR A 42 9.75 -12.96 -9.97
CA TYR A 42 9.52 -12.44 -8.63
C TYR A 42 10.77 -12.41 -7.74
N SER A 43 11.96 -12.34 -8.34
CA SER A 43 13.20 -12.26 -7.57
C SER A 43 13.28 -10.92 -6.84
N VAL A 44 13.75 -10.98 -5.59
CA VAL A 44 13.93 -9.80 -4.75
C VAL A 44 15.29 -9.86 -4.10
N ARG A 45 16.02 -8.74 -4.15
CA ARG A 45 17.24 -8.51 -3.39
C ARG A 45 16.98 -7.41 -2.38
N TYR A 46 17.30 -7.72 -1.13
CA TYR A 46 17.30 -6.78 -0.02
C TYR A 46 18.72 -6.43 0.36
N ILE A 47 19.01 -5.15 0.55
CA ILE A 47 20.26 -4.66 1.13
C ILE A 47 19.91 -3.91 2.40
N PHE A 48 20.42 -4.41 3.52
CA PHE A 48 20.28 -3.81 4.83
C PHE A 48 21.59 -3.09 5.17
N CYS A 49 21.54 -1.77 5.33
CA CYS A 49 22.73 -0.95 5.55
C CYS A 49 22.41 0.23 6.49
N GLY A 50 22.93 0.18 7.72
CA GLY A 50 22.60 1.17 8.75
C GLY A 50 21.10 1.25 8.98
N SER A 51 20.50 2.44 8.87
CA SER A 51 19.05 2.64 9.01
C SER A 51 18.29 2.67 7.67
N ARG A 52 18.78 1.96 6.66
CA ARG A 52 18.17 1.89 5.33
C ARG A 52 17.95 0.45 4.89
N LEU A 53 16.79 0.23 4.28
CA LEU A 53 16.48 -0.96 3.51
C LEU A 53 16.37 -0.55 2.04
N TYR A 54 17.15 -1.20 1.19
CA TYR A 54 17.03 -1.11 -0.26
C TYR A 54 16.44 -2.41 -0.78
N VAL A 55 15.44 -2.29 -1.63
CA VAL A 55 14.78 -3.40 -2.31
C VAL A 55 14.96 -3.22 -3.80
N SER A 56 15.31 -4.29 -4.49
CA SER A 56 15.42 -4.31 -5.95
C SER A 56 15.03 -5.69 -6.48
N GLY A 57 14.69 -5.77 -7.76
CA GLY A 57 14.38 -7.04 -8.42
C GLY A 57 13.27 -6.91 -9.46
N ASP A 58 12.72 -8.05 -9.87
CA ASP A 58 11.73 -8.11 -10.96
C ASP A 58 10.39 -7.47 -10.59
N ILE A 59 10.03 -7.49 -9.29
CA ILE A 59 8.82 -6.84 -8.77
C ILE A 59 9.01 -5.33 -8.51
N GLY A 60 10.13 -4.75 -8.92
CA GLY A 60 10.45 -3.33 -8.77
C GLY A 60 11.34 -3.02 -7.58
N ASP A 61 11.59 -1.73 -7.38
CA ASP A 61 12.60 -1.21 -6.48
C ASP A 61 11.97 -0.26 -5.47
N ALA A 62 12.51 -0.25 -4.25
CA ALA A 62 12.08 0.64 -3.19
C ALA A 62 13.22 0.95 -2.22
N ILE A 63 13.16 2.14 -1.61
CA ILE A 63 14.05 2.56 -0.53
C ILE A 63 13.19 2.92 0.68
N PHE A 64 13.58 2.42 1.85
CA PHE A 64 12.95 2.73 3.12
C PHE A 64 13.95 3.42 4.06
N ASN A 65 13.55 4.56 4.62
CA ASN A 65 14.32 5.28 5.64
C ASN A 65 13.80 4.90 7.03
N LEU A 66 14.50 3.98 7.69
CA LEU A 66 14.08 3.40 8.96
C LEU A 66 14.52 4.26 10.14
N THR A 67 13.89 4.04 11.29
CA THR A 67 14.27 4.64 12.58
C THR A 67 15.03 3.67 13.47
N TRP A 68 15.47 2.53 12.90
CA TRP A 68 16.24 1.48 13.57
C TRP A 68 17.31 0.93 12.61
N ILE A 69 18.27 0.16 13.14
CA ILE A 69 19.29 -0.51 12.34
C ILE A 69 18.65 -1.68 11.58
N ALA A 70 18.73 -1.64 10.26
CA ALA A 70 18.21 -2.64 9.36
C ALA A 70 19.04 -3.92 9.47
N THR A 71 18.39 -5.01 9.87
CA THR A 71 18.88 -6.38 9.73
C THR A 71 17.71 -7.25 9.28
N PRO A 72 17.92 -8.42 8.66
CA PRO A 72 16.81 -9.30 8.31
C PRO A 72 15.86 -9.55 9.49
N GLN A 73 16.41 -9.87 10.68
CA GLN A 73 15.63 -10.20 11.88
C GLN A 73 14.84 -9.01 12.44
N SER A 74 15.27 -7.77 12.19
CA SER A 74 14.58 -6.55 12.65
C SER A 74 13.17 -6.40 12.05
N PHE A 75 12.84 -7.13 10.98
CA PHE A 75 11.54 -7.08 10.30
C PHE A 75 10.51 -8.12 10.76
N ASN A 76 10.89 -9.07 11.63
CA ASN A 76 9.98 -10.16 12.04
C ASN A 76 8.66 -9.65 12.64
N ASN A 77 8.72 -8.58 13.43
CA ASN A 77 7.57 -8.01 14.15
C ASN A 77 7.07 -6.68 13.56
N ILE A 78 7.50 -6.33 12.35
CA ILE A 78 7.08 -5.12 11.68
C ILE A 78 5.75 -5.36 10.96
N ASP A 79 4.80 -4.45 11.11
CA ASP A 79 3.57 -4.44 10.31
C ASP A 79 3.78 -3.68 8.99
N LEU A 80 2.96 -4.02 8.00
CA LEU A 80 3.07 -3.45 6.65
C LEU A 80 2.84 -1.94 6.65
N GLY A 81 1.85 -1.45 7.42
CA GLY A 81 1.54 -0.01 7.48
C GLY A 81 2.71 0.80 8.02
N TYR A 82 3.33 0.32 9.10
CA TYR A 82 4.50 0.95 9.69
C TYR A 82 5.70 0.96 8.74
N LEU A 83 5.96 -0.14 8.02
CA LEU A 83 7.01 -0.17 7.00
C LEU A 83 6.71 0.83 5.87
N LEU A 84 5.49 0.85 5.34
CA LEU A 84 5.10 1.76 4.26
C LEU A 84 5.17 3.23 4.67
N GLY A 85 5.00 3.53 5.97
CA GLY A 85 5.29 4.86 6.52
C GLY A 85 6.77 5.27 6.44
N LYS A 86 7.68 4.33 6.19
CA LYS A 86 9.13 4.57 6.00
C LYS A 86 9.55 4.61 4.52
N LEU A 87 8.62 4.33 3.60
CA LEU A 87 8.88 4.31 2.17
C LEU A 87 9.26 5.71 1.68
N SER A 88 10.47 5.85 1.12
CA SER A 88 11.00 7.13 0.65
C SER A 88 11.06 7.25 -0.87
N CYS A 89 11.29 6.14 -1.56
CA CYS A 89 11.35 6.07 -3.02
C CYS A 89 10.86 4.71 -3.49
N HIS A 90 10.23 4.65 -4.67
CA HIS A 90 9.76 3.42 -5.28
C HIS A 90 9.63 3.55 -6.81
N SER A 91 9.89 2.47 -7.55
CA SER A 91 9.76 2.46 -9.02
C SER A 91 8.38 2.03 -9.52
N ARG A 92 7.56 1.40 -8.67
CA ARG A 92 6.17 1.03 -8.96
C ARG A 92 5.21 2.09 -8.43
N GLU A 93 4.10 2.37 -9.11
CA GLU A 93 3.06 3.25 -8.56
C GLU A 93 2.56 2.72 -7.21
N ARG A 94 2.51 3.59 -6.18
CA ARG A 94 2.15 3.16 -4.82
C ARG A 94 0.69 2.75 -4.69
N TRP A 95 -0.17 3.33 -5.52
CA TRP A 95 -1.61 3.11 -5.49
C TRP A 95 -2.12 2.98 -6.92
N TYR A 96 -3.03 2.05 -7.15
CA TYR A 96 -3.88 2.06 -8.32
C TYR A 96 -5.33 2.33 -7.90
N PHE A 97 -6.14 2.74 -8.86
CA PHE A 97 -7.55 3.02 -8.64
C PHE A 97 -8.39 1.79 -8.98
N ASP A 98 -9.18 1.32 -8.02
CA ASP A 98 -10.19 0.28 -8.21
C ASP A 98 -11.58 0.95 -8.14
N GLU A 99 -12.20 1.14 -9.31
CA GLU A 99 -13.50 1.79 -9.45
C GLU A 99 -14.58 1.09 -8.62
N ARG A 100 -14.58 -0.25 -8.59
CA ARG A 100 -15.56 -1.03 -7.82
C ARG A 100 -15.39 -0.78 -6.33
N LYS A 101 -14.14 -0.76 -5.84
CA LYS A 101 -13.84 -0.39 -4.46
C LYS A 101 -14.28 1.04 -4.18
N ALA A 102 -13.97 2.00 -5.06
CA ALA A 102 -14.38 3.40 -4.88
C ALA A 102 -15.90 3.56 -4.78
N LYS A 103 -16.67 2.83 -5.60
CA LYS A 103 -18.15 2.81 -5.54
C LYS A 103 -18.68 2.25 -4.23
N ASN A 104 -18.04 1.22 -3.67
CA ASN A 104 -18.40 0.68 -2.37
C ASN A 104 -18.03 1.66 -1.24
N ASP A 105 -16.80 2.20 -1.24
CA ASP A 105 -16.35 3.18 -0.26
C ASP A 105 -17.30 4.40 -0.23
N LEU A 106 -17.70 4.91 -1.40
CA LEU A 106 -18.66 6.01 -1.53
C LEU A 106 -20.05 5.67 -0.97
N LYS A 107 -20.51 4.45 -1.21
CA LYS A 107 -21.80 3.99 -0.68
C LYS A 107 -21.77 3.94 0.84
N ASP A 108 -20.74 3.32 1.41
CA ASP A 108 -20.58 3.17 2.85
C ASP A 108 -20.49 4.55 3.52
N TRP A 109 -19.65 5.44 2.99
CA TRP A 109 -19.55 6.82 3.47
C TRP A 109 -20.89 7.57 3.43
N TYR A 110 -21.65 7.43 2.34
CA TYR A 110 -22.94 8.11 2.22
C TYR A 110 -23.99 7.57 3.20
N GLU A 111 -24.02 6.26 3.41
CA GLU A 111 -24.92 5.65 4.41
C GLU A 111 -24.56 6.15 5.83
N GLU A 112 -23.28 6.16 6.19
CA GLU A 112 -22.80 6.67 7.49
C GLU A 112 -23.15 8.15 7.70
N ASN A 113 -22.97 8.98 6.68
CA ASN A 113 -23.20 10.42 6.76
C ASN A 113 -24.65 10.86 6.55
N THR A 114 -25.59 9.91 6.35
CA THR A 114 -27.02 10.22 6.18
C THR A 114 -27.95 9.48 7.15
N TYR A 115 -27.44 8.54 7.93
CA TYR A 115 -28.23 7.70 8.83
C TYR A 115 -29.10 8.47 9.85
N ASP A 116 -28.63 9.62 10.33
CA ASP A 116 -29.38 10.51 11.26
C ASP A 116 -29.10 12.00 10.96
N ALA A 117 -28.90 12.31 9.67
CA ALA A 117 -28.50 13.64 9.24
C ALA A 117 -29.67 14.63 9.27
N GLU A 118 -29.41 15.84 9.75
CA GLU A 118 -30.31 16.99 9.59
C GLU A 118 -30.46 17.37 8.10
N ASP A 119 -31.58 18.00 7.73
CA ASP A 119 -31.88 18.37 6.33
C ASP A 119 -30.74 19.10 5.61
N LYS A 120 -29.95 19.93 6.33
CA LYS A 120 -28.85 20.70 5.76
C LYS A 120 -27.59 19.87 5.52
N SER A 121 -27.15 19.06 6.49
CA SER A 121 -26.01 18.16 6.29
C SER A 121 -26.33 17.07 5.28
N LEU A 122 -27.58 16.58 5.28
CA LEU A 122 -28.10 15.66 4.27
C LEU A 122 -28.03 16.24 2.85
N LYS A 123 -28.24 17.54 2.69
CA LYS A 123 -28.11 18.21 1.39
C LYS A 123 -26.66 18.21 0.90
N GLU A 124 -25.71 18.63 1.73
CA GLU A 124 -24.29 18.63 1.37
C GLU A 124 -23.79 17.22 1.06
N ALA A 125 -24.16 16.22 1.88
CA ALA A 125 -23.81 14.81 1.65
C ALA A 125 -24.32 14.29 0.30
N LYS A 126 -25.55 14.66 -0.09
CA LYS A 126 -26.14 14.31 -1.40
C LYS A 126 -25.40 14.95 -2.58
N GLU A 127 -24.97 16.21 -2.42
CA GLU A 127 -24.23 16.93 -3.45
C GLU A 127 -22.83 16.30 -3.66
N ILE A 128 -22.12 16.02 -2.57
CA ILE A 128 -20.83 15.30 -2.58
C ILE A 128 -21.00 13.92 -3.22
N TYR A 129 -22.02 13.14 -2.80
CA TYR A 129 -22.27 11.82 -3.36
C TYR A 129 -22.52 11.84 -4.86
N LYS A 130 -23.34 12.79 -5.33
CA LYS A 130 -23.64 12.94 -6.76
C LYS A 130 -22.40 13.31 -7.56
N PHE A 131 -21.60 14.24 -7.05
CA PHE A 131 -20.33 14.63 -7.65
C PHE A 131 -19.39 13.41 -7.75
N LEU A 132 -19.08 12.78 -6.62
CA LEU A 132 -18.15 11.67 -6.55
C LEU A 132 -18.59 10.48 -7.40
N LYS A 133 -19.88 10.18 -7.46
CA LYS A 133 -20.39 9.10 -8.31
C LYS A 133 -20.04 9.32 -9.78
N GLY A 134 -20.19 10.54 -10.29
CA GLY A 134 -19.80 10.87 -11.67
C GLY A 134 -18.28 10.89 -11.86
N THR A 135 -17.55 11.44 -10.88
CA THR A 135 -16.09 11.53 -10.92
C THR A 135 -15.44 10.15 -10.93
N ILE A 136 -15.87 9.22 -10.06
CA ILE A 136 -15.35 7.85 -9.97
C ILE A 136 -15.47 7.11 -11.30
N GLU A 137 -16.54 7.34 -12.06
CA GLU A 137 -16.76 6.72 -13.37
C GLU A 137 -15.88 7.32 -14.49
N SER A 138 -15.23 8.44 -14.23
CA SER A 138 -14.44 9.19 -15.22
C SER A 138 -12.93 9.16 -15.00
N VAL A 139 -12.47 8.82 -13.80
CA VAL A 139 -11.05 8.83 -13.42
C VAL A 139 -10.44 7.42 -13.51
N CYS A 140 -9.13 7.37 -13.77
CA CYS A 140 -8.39 6.12 -13.88
C CYS A 140 -7.30 5.98 -12.80
N THR A 141 -6.99 7.06 -12.08
CA THR A 141 -5.95 7.06 -11.05
C THR A 141 -6.40 7.75 -9.76
N PRO A 142 -5.83 7.38 -8.60
CA PRO A 142 -6.17 8.07 -7.35
C PRO A 142 -5.82 9.55 -7.35
N LYS A 143 -4.76 9.95 -8.07
CA LYS A 143 -4.34 11.35 -8.20
C LYS A 143 -5.36 12.18 -8.99
N GLU A 144 -6.01 11.59 -9.98
CA GLU A 144 -7.09 12.26 -10.71
C GLU A 144 -8.29 12.47 -9.80
N LEU A 145 -8.69 11.45 -9.02
CA LEU A 145 -9.77 11.59 -8.04
C LEU A 145 -9.45 12.70 -7.02
N GLU A 146 -8.24 12.69 -6.46
CA GLU A 146 -7.76 13.70 -5.51
C GLU A 146 -7.80 15.11 -6.11
N ARG A 147 -7.38 15.28 -7.35
CA ARG A 147 -7.43 16.56 -8.05
C ARG A 147 -8.87 17.05 -8.25
N GLU A 148 -9.77 16.19 -8.72
CA GLU A 148 -11.17 16.57 -8.93
C GLU A 148 -11.86 16.90 -7.60
N LEU A 149 -11.58 16.14 -6.54
CA LEU A 149 -12.06 16.44 -5.20
C LEU A 149 -11.53 17.77 -4.67
N PHE A 150 -10.24 18.06 -4.86
CA PHE A 150 -9.66 19.33 -4.45
C PHE A 150 -10.32 20.52 -5.16
N ASN A 151 -10.50 20.42 -6.49
CA ASN A 151 -11.20 21.46 -7.25
C ASN A 151 -12.64 21.64 -6.75
N TYR A 152 -13.36 20.55 -6.55
CA TYR A 152 -14.73 20.58 -6.02
C TYR A 152 -14.79 21.20 -4.62
N TYR A 153 -13.83 20.89 -3.75
CA TYR A 153 -13.72 21.50 -2.43
C TYR A 153 -13.52 23.02 -2.52
N MET A 154 -12.60 23.47 -3.38
CA MET A 154 -12.24 24.88 -3.54
C MET A 154 -13.33 25.73 -4.23
N ASP A 155 -14.07 25.14 -5.15
CA ASP A 155 -15.13 25.82 -5.91
C ASP A 155 -16.46 25.92 -5.14
N ASN A 156 -16.58 25.21 -4.02
CA ASN A 156 -17.80 25.15 -3.22
C ASN A 156 -17.53 25.59 -1.78
N SER A 157 -18.60 25.81 -1.02
CA SER A 157 -18.52 26.11 0.40
C SER A 157 -19.34 25.09 1.16
N PHE A 158 -18.68 24.35 2.04
CA PHE A 158 -19.28 23.32 2.88
C PHE A 158 -19.29 23.80 4.33
N TYR A 159 -20.41 23.57 5.02
CA TYR A 159 -20.53 23.90 6.44
C TYR A 159 -20.33 22.68 7.33
N TYR A 160 -20.70 21.49 6.86
CA TYR A 160 -20.66 20.26 7.64
C TYR A 160 -19.53 19.32 7.26
N PHE A 161 -18.93 19.51 6.08
CA PHE A 161 -17.80 18.72 5.60
C PHE A 161 -16.59 19.62 5.41
N ASP A 162 -15.44 19.21 5.94
CA ASP A 162 -14.21 20.00 5.89
C ASP A 162 -13.06 19.26 5.20
N GLY A 163 -11.84 19.79 5.33
CA GLY A 163 -10.67 19.20 4.70
C GLY A 163 -10.36 17.78 5.18
N GLU A 164 -10.74 17.40 6.40
CA GLU A 164 -10.56 16.04 6.92
C GLU A 164 -11.49 15.06 6.21
N ASP A 165 -12.75 15.44 6.00
CA ASP A 165 -13.69 14.64 5.20
C ASP A 165 -13.18 14.45 3.78
N PHE A 166 -12.74 15.52 3.13
CA PHE A 166 -12.19 15.44 1.78
C PHE A 166 -10.88 14.63 1.70
N SER A 167 -10.09 14.60 2.78
CA SER A 167 -8.96 13.69 2.89
C SER A 167 -9.40 12.23 2.90
N ILE A 168 -10.48 11.89 3.62
CA ILE A 168 -11.05 10.53 3.63
C ILE A 168 -11.59 10.17 2.24
N LEU A 169 -12.35 11.07 1.60
CA LEU A 169 -12.89 10.87 0.26
C LEU A 169 -11.80 10.63 -0.78
N SER A 170 -10.63 11.27 -0.63
CA SER A 170 -9.49 11.10 -1.53
C SER A 170 -8.86 9.70 -1.48
N GLU A 171 -9.13 8.91 -0.43
CA GLU A 171 -8.64 7.54 -0.29
C GLU A 171 -9.52 6.51 -1.02
N PHE A 172 -10.68 6.91 -1.54
CA PHE A 172 -11.62 5.98 -2.17
C PHE A 172 -11.01 5.27 -3.37
N GLY A 173 -11.20 3.97 -3.43
CA GLY A 173 -10.68 3.13 -4.51
C GLY A 173 -9.16 2.92 -4.49
N LYS A 174 -8.40 3.52 -3.57
CA LYS A 174 -6.95 3.26 -3.47
C LYS A 174 -6.72 1.81 -3.09
N LYS A 175 -5.90 1.13 -3.91
CA LYS A 175 -5.42 -0.22 -3.64
C LYS A 175 -3.91 -0.31 -3.72
N LEU A 176 -3.34 -1.01 -2.73
CA LEU A 176 -1.92 -1.25 -2.66
C LEU A 176 -1.54 -2.36 -3.65
N PRO A 177 -0.55 -2.15 -4.53
CA PRO A 177 -0.03 -3.23 -5.36
C PRO A 177 0.63 -4.33 -4.52
N MET A 178 0.49 -5.58 -4.98
CA MET A 178 1.04 -6.75 -4.31
C MET A 178 2.56 -6.70 -4.10
N CYS A 179 3.32 -5.98 -4.94
CA CYS A 179 4.77 -5.86 -4.77
C CYS A 179 5.16 -5.24 -3.41
N PHE A 180 4.39 -4.26 -2.92
CA PHE A 180 4.64 -3.62 -1.63
C PHE A 180 4.38 -4.57 -0.45
N VAL A 181 3.37 -5.43 -0.57
CA VAL A 181 3.12 -6.53 0.39
C VAL A 181 4.27 -7.54 0.32
N ALA A 182 4.67 -7.91 -0.90
CA ALA A 182 5.71 -8.89 -1.17
C ALA A 182 7.08 -8.47 -0.60
N TYR A 183 7.41 -7.17 -0.57
CA TYR A 183 8.66 -6.68 0.00
C TYR A 183 8.83 -7.03 1.49
N LEU A 184 7.79 -6.86 2.31
CA LEU A 184 7.87 -7.23 3.72
C LEU A 184 7.72 -8.74 3.90
N LEU A 185 6.76 -9.34 3.20
CA LEU A 185 6.48 -10.77 3.31
C LEU A 185 7.70 -11.61 2.91
N GLY A 186 8.40 -11.22 1.84
CA GLY A 186 9.60 -11.92 1.38
C GLY A 186 10.73 -11.92 2.41
N ILE A 187 10.93 -10.81 3.15
CA ILE A 187 11.92 -10.78 4.25
C ILE A 187 11.51 -11.75 5.37
N LYS A 188 10.22 -11.76 5.75
CA LYS A 188 9.70 -12.64 6.81
C LYS A 188 9.83 -14.12 6.44
N LEU A 189 9.41 -14.50 5.23
CA LEU A 189 9.50 -15.88 4.74
C LEU A 189 10.95 -16.33 4.58
N ALA A 190 11.82 -15.47 4.06
CA ALA A 190 13.25 -15.76 3.97
C ALA A 190 13.87 -15.99 5.36
N ASN A 191 13.55 -15.16 6.34
CA ASN A 191 14.00 -15.35 7.73
C ASN A 191 13.51 -16.67 8.33
N GLU A 192 12.27 -17.05 8.06
CA GLU A 192 11.72 -18.34 8.51
C GLU A 192 12.48 -19.51 7.89
N GLN A 193 12.74 -19.47 6.58
CA GLN A 193 13.52 -20.50 5.88
C GLN A 193 14.95 -20.62 6.44
N LEU A 194 15.59 -19.49 6.73
CA LEU A 194 16.95 -19.43 7.28
C LEU A 194 17.03 -19.94 8.73
N LYS A 195 15.96 -19.80 9.53
CA LYS A 195 15.89 -20.39 10.88
C LYS A 195 15.77 -21.90 10.88
N VAL A 196 15.18 -22.48 9.83
CA VAL A 196 15.01 -23.95 9.70
C VAL A 196 16.30 -24.62 9.21
N THR A 197 17.16 -23.88 8.53
CA THR A 197 18.42 -24.37 7.94
C THR A 197 19.66 -24.13 8.82
N ALA A 198 19.51 -23.41 9.94
CA ALA A 198 20.54 -23.17 10.96
C ALA A 198 20.50 -24.22 12.08
#